data_AF-A0AAE4IZ84-F1
#
_entry.id   AF-A0AAE4IZ84-F1
#
_cell.length_a   1.000
_cell.length_b   1.000
_cell.length_c   1.000
_cell.angle_alpha   90.00
_cell.angle_beta   90.00
_cell.angle_gamma   90.00
#
_symmetry.space_group_name_H-M   'P 1'
#
loop_
_entity.id
_entity.type
_entity.pdbx_description
1 polymer ?
#
loop_
_entity_poly.entity_id
_entity_poly.type
_entity_poly.pdbx_seq_one_letter_code
_entity_poly.pdbx_strand_id
1 'polypeptide(L)'
;MTKFVAIKIHYDHRKSLAPYLKYSKAPTPEEYMEYLDLFHEEGIGGAGFHECLNFSVRSNAPTKIYLPPTCIPSDKYLDEEIVFFSFTYKYDKEMPSSIIGVHAAARLVSNGKDSIARNDIEKIEGAEQFHYHAEAPSEFTTLITPTIKYDFKDGIYTPEYSSWGYGLRYITEEHAANIIEAALLGAKNRLSVSTVSESIILEREISVLDAIQRRYSLPSSKINSQQKKHANSNSGWNNIPPDKEVGFLGEKFIYEQEVSYAIKNGIPVSEVEWVSQSDPQSPYDIKSVRITPNGKQEYFIEVKSSRSMNESNIYISSRQVKFFQENESNSLLKFVTFISNTQVDTVQEYSLKQLMNEFELSPIKFKLKKLKQ
;
A
#
# COMPACT_ATOMS: atom_id res chain seq x y z
N MET A 1 15.88 -24.06 -10.64
CA MET A 1 16.77 -22.91 -10.93
C MET A 1 15.94 -21.65 -10.81
N THR A 2 16.49 -20.50 -10.40
CA THR A 2 15.66 -19.28 -10.28
C THR A 2 15.24 -18.77 -11.65
N LYS A 3 13.98 -18.33 -11.79
CA LYS A 3 13.47 -17.66 -13.00
C LYS A 3 13.10 -16.23 -12.71
N PHE A 4 13.60 -15.31 -13.52
CA PHE A 4 13.20 -13.91 -13.50
C PHE A 4 12.15 -13.69 -14.60
N VAL A 5 11.00 -13.18 -14.21
CA VAL A 5 9.83 -13.06 -15.08
C VAL A 5 9.30 -11.64 -15.02
N ALA A 6 9.21 -10.99 -16.17
CA ALA A 6 8.51 -9.74 -16.33
C ALA A 6 7.05 -10.03 -16.73
N ILE A 7 6.09 -9.57 -15.94
CA ILE A 7 4.66 -9.70 -16.23
C ILE A 7 4.07 -8.34 -16.52
N LYS A 8 3.15 -8.28 -17.48
CA LYS A 8 2.41 -7.06 -17.76
C LYS A 8 1.09 -6.98 -17.03
N ILE A 9 0.82 -5.79 -16.50
CA ILE A 9 -0.37 -5.46 -15.74
C ILE A 9 -0.88 -4.07 -16.11
N HIS A 10 -2.11 -3.78 -15.71
CA HIS A 10 -2.73 -2.48 -15.90
C HIS A 10 -2.17 -1.41 -14.98
N TYR A 11 -2.42 -0.14 -15.32
CA TYR A 11 -2.03 0.99 -14.49
C TYR A 11 -3.17 1.38 -13.55
N ASP A 12 -2.87 1.38 -12.25
CA ASP A 12 -3.81 1.84 -11.22
C ASP A 12 -3.95 3.36 -11.31
N HIS A 13 -4.97 3.82 -12.02
CA HIS A 13 -5.20 5.24 -12.32
C HIS A 13 -5.99 5.98 -11.22
N ARG A 14 -6.34 5.29 -10.13
CA ARG A 14 -7.11 5.88 -9.03
C ARG A 14 -6.33 7.01 -8.38
N LYS A 15 -6.83 8.22 -8.58
CA LYS A 15 -6.25 9.46 -8.03
C LYS A 15 -6.48 9.61 -6.52
N SER A 16 -7.44 8.86 -5.98
CA SER A 16 -7.76 8.80 -4.55
C SER A 16 -6.69 8.07 -3.74
N LEU A 17 -5.91 7.18 -4.36
CA LEU A 17 -4.87 6.40 -3.70
C LEU A 17 -3.50 7.05 -3.81
N ALA A 18 -2.77 7.06 -2.70
CA ALA A 18 -1.37 7.43 -2.70
C ALA A 18 -0.55 6.40 -3.52
N PRO A 19 0.58 6.78 -4.15
CA PRO A 19 1.38 5.89 -5.00
C PRO A 19 1.75 4.55 -4.36
N TYR A 20 2.07 4.53 -3.06
CA TYR A 20 2.43 3.32 -2.31
C TYR A 20 1.22 2.44 -1.93
N LEU A 21 -0.01 2.94 -2.10
CA LEU A 21 -1.25 2.19 -1.92
C LEU A 21 -1.83 1.69 -3.25
N LYS A 22 -1.29 2.17 -4.37
CA LYS A 22 -1.67 1.65 -5.69
C LYS A 22 -1.34 0.18 -5.75
N TYR A 23 -2.20 -0.59 -6.41
CA TYR A 23 -2.11 -2.05 -6.55
C TYR A 23 -2.27 -2.86 -5.24
N SER A 24 -2.11 -2.28 -4.05
CA SER A 24 -2.32 -3.00 -2.78
C SER A 24 -3.78 -3.01 -2.30
N LYS A 25 -4.65 -2.21 -2.93
CA LYS A 25 -6.10 -2.20 -2.68
C LYS A 25 -6.88 -2.77 -3.85
N ALA A 26 -7.81 -3.67 -3.55
CA ALA A 26 -8.84 -4.10 -4.50
C ALA A 26 -9.71 -2.91 -4.93
N PRO A 27 -10.04 -2.77 -6.22
CA PRO A 27 -11.03 -1.80 -6.64
C PRO A 27 -12.44 -2.31 -6.42
N THR A 28 -13.35 -1.35 -6.39
CA THR A 28 -14.78 -1.62 -6.41
C THR A 28 -15.22 -2.08 -7.81
N PRO A 29 -16.43 -2.64 -7.95
CA PRO A 29 -17.01 -2.97 -9.25
C PRO A 29 -17.09 -1.77 -10.21
N GLU A 30 -17.31 -0.56 -9.72
CA GLU A 30 -17.34 0.66 -10.54
C GLU A 30 -15.94 1.03 -11.02
N GLU A 31 -14.97 1.09 -10.11
CA GLU A 31 -13.55 1.31 -10.46
C GLU A 31 -13.08 0.24 -11.45
N TYR A 32 -13.55 -1.00 -11.30
CA TYR A 32 -13.27 -2.08 -12.24
C TYR A 32 -13.71 -1.77 -13.67
N MET A 33 -14.95 -1.30 -13.83
CA MET A 33 -15.49 -0.94 -15.14
C MET A 33 -14.70 0.19 -15.78
N GLU A 34 -14.24 1.17 -14.99
CA GLU A 34 -13.37 2.26 -15.50
C GLU A 34 -12.07 1.71 -16.14
N TYR A 35 -11.46 0.66 -15.58
CA TYR A 35 -10.29 0.02 -16.22
C TYR A 35 -10.64 -0.69 -17.54
N LEU A 36 -11.81 -1.31 -17.62
CA LEU A 36 -12.26 -1.96 -18.85
C LEU A 36 -12.55 -0.93 -19.95
N ASP A 37 -13.17 0.18 -19.58
CA ASP A 37 -13.53 1.25 -20.51
C ASP A 37 -12.27 1.92 -21.08
N LEU A 38 -11.27 2.22 -20.24
CA LEU A 38 -9.96 2.71 -20.70
C LEU A 38 -9.31 1.80 -21.74
N PHE A 39 -9.45 0.48 -21.57
CA PHE A 39 -8.91 -0.47 -22.54
C PHE A 39 -9.75 -0.58 -23.81
N HIS A 40 -11.07 -0.77 -23.68
CA HIS A 40 -11.95 -1.01 -24.81
C HIS A 40 -12.20 0.25 -25.64
N GLU A 41 -12.34 1.40 -24.99
CA GLU A 41 -12.70 2.67 -25.63
C GLU A 41 -11.47 3.48 -26.04
N GLU A 42 -10.44 3.53 -25.18
CA GLU A 42 -9.26 4.38 -25.41
C GLU A 42 -8.02 3.61 -25.89
N GLY A 43 -8.04 2.27 -25.84
CA GLY A 43 -6.90 1.43 -26.22
C GLY A 43 -5.71 1.55 -25.26
N ILE A 44 -5.96 1.97 -24.01
CA ILE A 44 -4.96 2.15 -22.95
C ILE A 44 -5.04 0.94 -22.00
N GLY A 45 -3.89 0.35 -21.67
CA GLY A 45 -3.86 -0.83 -20.79
C GLY A 45 -3.92 -2.18 -21.52
N GLY A 46 -4.40 -3.23 -20.85
CA GLY A 46 -4.67 -4.58 -21.36
C GLY A 46 -6.10 -5.11 -21.16
N ALA A 47 -6.37 -6.38 -21.48
CA ALA A 47 -7.73 -6.93 -21.40
C ALA A 47 -8.06 -7.50 -20.01
N GLY A 48 -9.10 -6.97 -19.33
CA GLY A 48 -9.58 -7.54 -18.05
C GLY A 48 -8.83 -7.05 -16.81
N PHE A 49 -9.35 -7.37 -15.62
CA PHE A 49 -8.72 -6.97 -14.37
C PHE A 49 -7.33 -7.58 -14.22
N HIS A 50 -6.30 -6.76 -14.34
CA HIS A 50 -4.92 -7.14 -14.07
C HIS A 50 -4.35 -6.36 -12.89
N GLU A 51 -5.21 -5.71 -12.13
CA GLU A 51 -4.79 -4.99 -10.95
C GLU A 51 -5.04 -5.80 -9.69
N CYS A 52 -4.24 -5.46 -8.69
CA CYS A 52 -4.06 -6.19 -7.45
C CYS A 52 -3.18 -7.43 -7.58
N LEU A 53 -1.96 -7.20 -8.02
CA LEU A 53 -0.85 -7.79 -7.30
C LEU A 53 -0.99 -7.42 -5.82
N ASN A 54 -1.17 -8.40 -4.94
CA ASN A 54 -1.51 -8.12 -3.56
C ASN A 54 -0.26 -7.67 -2.78
N PHE A 55 0.28 -6.49 -3.07
CA PHE A 55 1.36 -5.90 -2.28
C PHE A 55 0.92 -5.52 -0.86
N SER A 56 -0.31 -5.86 -0.45
CA SER A 56 -0.75 -5.78 0.94
C SER A 56 0.11 -6.71 1.81
N VAL A 57 1.18 -6.15 2.36
CA VAL A 57 2.13 -6.86 3.21
C VAL A 57 1.42 -7.27 4.47
N ARG A 58 1.31 -8.59 4.71
CA ARG A 58 0.79 -9.12 5.97
C ARG A 58 1.96 -9.71 6.73
N SER A 59 2.23 -9.19 7.93
CA SER A 59 3.42 -9.53 8.73
C SER A 59 3.59 -11.03 9.01
N ASN A 60 2.52 -11.82 8.88
CA ASN A 60 2.46 -13.24 9.25
C ASN A 60 1.87 -14.15 8.14
N ALA A 61 1.76 -13.67 6.90
CA ALA A 61 1.26 -14.50 5.80
C ALA A 61 2.01 -14.19 4.49
N PRO A 62 2.18 -15.20 3.61
CA PRO A 62 2.65 -14.96 2.26
C PRO A 62 1.73 -13.98 1.54
N THR A 63 2.35 -13.09 0.77
CA THR A 63 1.65 -12.29 -0.23
C THR A 63 1.11 -13.21 -1.31
N LYS A 64 -0.21 -13.19 -1.50
CA LYS A 64 -0.88 -13.91 -2.59
C LYS A 64 -0.85 -13.10 -3.87
N ILE A 65 -0.51 -13.73 -4.97
CA ILE A 65 -0.25 -13.07 -6.24
C ILE A 65 -1.30 -13.51 -7.25
N TYR A 66 -2.07 -12.55 -7.74
CA TYR A 66 -2.87 -12.73 -8.93
C TYR A 66 -1.97 -12.55 -10.15
N LEU A 67 -1.87 -13.58 -10.97
CA LEU A 67 -1.26 -13.49 -12.29
C LEU A 67 -2.36 -13.42 -13.35
N PRO A 68 -2.33 -12.44 -14.27
CA PRO A 68 -3.19 -12.45 -15.45
C PRO A 68 -3.13 -13.81 -16.16
N PRO A 69 -4.21 -14.29 -16.79
CA PRO A 69 -4.20 -15.59 -17.49
C PRO A 69 -3.06 -15.72 -18.52
N THR A 70 -2.70 -14.63 -19.20
CA THR A 70 -1.59 -14.58 -20.17
C THR A 70 -0.20 -14.50 -19.53
N CYS A 71 -0.14 -14.38 -18.20
CA CYS A 71 1.07 -14.19 -17.40
C CYS A 71 1.37 -15.39 -16.48
N ILE A 72 0.61 -16.49 -16.54
CA ILE A 72 0.87 -17.70 -15.76
C ILE A 72 2.06 -18.46 -16.38
N PRO A 73 3.15 -18.71 -15.63
CA PRO A 73 4.27 -19.51 -16.11
C PRO A 73 3.86 -20.96 -16.38
N SER A 74 4.62 -21.63 -17.26
CA SER A 74 4.37 -23.02 -17.62
C SER A 74 4.58 -23.99 -16.45
N ASP A 75 3.79 -25.06 -16.42
CA ASP A 75 3.79 -26.14 -15.43
C ASP A 75 5.17 -26.73 -15.09
N LYS A 76 6.08 -26.74 -16.07
CA LYS A 76 7.46 -27.20 -15.86
C LYS A 76 8.25 -26.36 -14.85
N TYR A 77 7.72 -25.21 -14.44
CA TYR A 77 8.32 -24.30 -13.47
C TYR A 77 7.57 -24.29 -12.11
N LEU A 78 6.62 -25.21 -11.88
CA LEU A 78 5.89 -25.31 -10.61
C LEU A 78 6.82 -25.47 -9.40
N ASP A 79 7.88 -26.28 -9.54
CA ASP A 79 8.85 -26.52 -8.48
C ASP A 79 9.98 -25.48 -8.43
N GLU A 80 9.96 -24.48 -9.32
CA GLU A 80 10.98 -23.44 -9.38
C GLU A 80 10.63 -22.21 -8.56
N GLU A 81 11.66 -21.57 -8.03
CA GLU A 81 11.55 -20.25 -7.42
C GLU A 81 11.51 -19.18 -8.52
N ILE A 82 10.49 -18.33 -8.47
CA ILE A 82 10.26 -17.29 -9.47
C ILE A 82 10.38 -15.91 -8.82
N VAL A 83 10.99 -14.98 -9.55
CA VAL A 83 11.00 -13.55 -9.23
C VAL A 83 10.16 -12.84 -10.27
N PHE A 84 8.99 -12.36 -9.87
CA PHE A 84 8.09 -11.61 -10.73
C PHE A 84 8.36 -10.11 -10.61
N PHE A 85 8.68 -9.49 -11.74
CA PHE A 85 8.72 -8.05 -11.91
C PHE A 85 7.49 -7.58 -12.66
N SER A 86 6.87 -6.51 -12.18
CA SER A 86 5.57 -6.07 -12.65
C SER A 86 5.72 -4.80 -13.50
N PHE A 87 5.34 -4.90 -14.76
CA PHE A 87 5.46 -3.85 -15.76
C PHE A 87 4.07 -3.38 -16.18
N THR A 88 3.86 -2.09 -16.31
CA THR A 88 2.59 -1.58 -16.85
C THR A 88 2.55 -1.67 -18.37
N TYR A 89 1.33 -1.76 -18.90
CA TYR A 89 1.04 -1.70 -20.34
C TYR A 89 1.41 -0.35 -20.99
N LYS A 90 1.25 -0.32 -22.31
CA LYS A 90 1.68 0.76 -23.22
C LYS A 90 1.14 2.12 -22.77
N TYR A 91 2.08 3.07 -22.74
CA TYR A 91 2.00 4.51 -22.48
C TYR A 91 0.96 5.30 -23.28
N ASP A 92 0.30 6.25 -22.58
CA ASP A 92 -0.11 7.56 -23.09
C ASP A 92 0.58 8.67 -22.28
N LYS A 93 0.55 9.93 -22.75
CA LYS A 93 1.27 11.07 -22.14
C LYS A 93 1.14 11.22 -20.62
N GLU A 94 0.01 10.85 -20.03
CA GLU A 94 -0.29 10.95 -18.60
C GLU A 94 0.15 9.72 -17.78
N MET A 95 0.25 8.54 -18.41
CA MET A 95 0.52 7.25 -17.73
C MET A 95 1.72 6.49 -18.33
N PRO A 96 2.99 6.90 -18.06
CA PRO A 96 4.23 6.21 -18.51
C PRO A 96 4.29 4.73 -18.20
N SER A 97 4.68 3.94 -19.22
CA SER A 97 5.14 2.57 -19.07
C SER A 97 6.17 2.52 -17.95
N SER A 98 5.86 1.77 -16.89
CA SER A 98 6.64 1.76 -15.67
C SER A 98 6.79 0.35 -15.09
N ILE A 99 7.89 0.12 -14.40
CA ILE A 99 8.12 -1.04 -13.53
C ILE A 99 7.66 -0.62 -12.14
N ILE A 100 6.72 -1.36 -11.57
CA ILE A 100 5.98 -0.91 -10.38
C ILE A 100 6.28 -1.72 -9.12
N GLY A 101 6.90 -2.89 -9.22
CA GLY A 101 7.08 -3.75 -8.06
C GLY A 101 7.70 -5.10 -8.39
N VAL A 102 8.09 -5.78 -7.32
CA VAL A 102 8.73 -7.09 -7.35
C VAL A 102 8.11 -8.02 -6.31
N HIS A 103 7.87 -9.27 -6.71
CA HIS A 103 7.59 -10.40 -5.83
C HIS A 103 8.67 -11.44 -6.03
N ALA A 104 9.62 -11.50 -5.11
CA ALA A 104 10.70 -12.47 -5.14
C ALA A 104 10.40 -13.66 -4.23
N ALA A 105 11.14 -14.74 -4.43
CA ALA A 105 10.95 -16.01 -3.75
C ALA A 105 9.52 -16.57 -3.93
N ALA A 106 8.89 -16.22 -5.06
CA ALA A 106 7.54 -16.61 -5.36
C ALA A 106 7.49 -18.07 -5.79
N ARG A 107 6.43 -18.76 -5.39
CA ARG A 107 6.13 -20.13 -5.82
C ARG A 107 4.74 -20.16 -6.42
N LEU A 108 4.58 -20.93 -7.49
CA LEU A 108 3.27 -21.17 -8.07
C LEU A 108 2.49 -22.09 -7.14
N VAL A 109 1.27 -21.68 -6.81
CA VAL A 109 0.35 -22.49 -5.99
C VAL A 109 -0.58 -23.31 -6.89
N SER A 110 -0.87 -22.81 -8.10
CA SER A 110 -1.63 -23.56 -9.09
C SER A 110 -1.33 -23.10 -10.51
N ASN A 111 -1.57 -24.01 -11.47
CA ASN A 111 -1.58 -23.75 -12.91
C ASN A 111 -2.98 -23.91 -13.54
N GLY A 112 -4.04 -24.04 -12.72
CA GLY A 112 -5.42 -24.15 -13.22
C GLY A 112 -6.24 -25.37 -12.79
N LYS A 113 -5.97 -26.02 -11.64
CA LYS A 113 -6.92 -26.99 -11.03
C LYS A 113 -7.16 -26.82 -9.53
N ASP A 114 -6.16 -26.36 -8.77
CA ASP A 114 -6.26 -26.06 -7.33
C ASP A 114 -6.01 -24.56 -7.05
N SER A 115 -6.65 -23.69 -7.81
CA SER A 115 -6.44 -22.25 -7.74
C SER A 115 -7.14 -21.64 -6.51
N ILE A 116 -6.43 -20.81 -5.73
CA ILE A 116 -7.00 -20.21 -4.52
C ILE A 116 -8.03 -19.16 -4.93
N ALA A 117 -9.31 -19.43 -4.73
CA ALA A 117 -10.37 -18.46 -5.00
C ALA A 117 -10.14 -17.16 -4.23
N ARG A 118 -10.20 -16.05 -4.94
CA ARG A 118 -10.05 -14.70 -4.41
C ARG A 118 -11.39 -14.23 -3.84
N ASN A 119 -11.69 -14.70 -2.64
CA ASN A 119 -12.94 -14.39 -1.92
C ASN A 119 -12.88 -13.05 -1.15
N ASP A 120 -11.72 -12.38 -1.16
CA ASP A 120 -11.45 -11.10 -0.50
C ASP A 120 -11.74 -9.88 -1.40
N ILE A 121 -12.36 -10.09 -2.56
CA ILE A 121 -12.84 -9.02 -3.44
C ILE A 121 -14.33 -9.16 -3.72
N GLU A 122 -14.96 -8.03 -4.02
CA GLU A 122 -16.35 -8.03 -4.46
C GLU A 122 -16.50 -8.75 -5.79
N LYS A 123 -17.65 -9.40 -5.96
CA LYS A 123 -17.98 -10.05 -7.23
C LYS A 123 -18.26 -8.99 -8.27
N ILE A 124 -17.61 -9.15 -9.41
CA ILE A 124 -17.76 -8.27 -10.55
C ILE A 124 -18.73 -8.93 -11.52
N GLU A 125 -19.82 -8.23 -11.83
CA GLU A 125 -20.83 -8.73 -12.77
C GLU A 125 -20.21 -8.97 -14.15
N GLY A 126 -20.42 -10.16 -14.73
CA GLY A 126 -19.87 -10.53 -16.02
C GLY A 126 -18.41 -11.02 -16.02
N ALA A 127 -17.71 -11.00 -14.88
CA ALA A 127 -16.37 -11.57 -14.76
C ALA A 127 -16.39 -12.99 -14.14
N GLU A 128 -15.46 -13.86 -14.57
CA GLU A 128 -15.22 -15.14 -13.92
C GLU A 128 -14.66 -14.96 -12.50
N GLN A 129 -14.79 -15.99 -11.66
CA GLN A 129 -14.20 -15.99 -10.32
C GLN A 129 -12.69 -15.80 -10.42
N PHE A 130 -12.15 -14.79 -9.73
CA PHE A 130 -10.71 -14.56 -9.70
C PHE A 130 -10.02 -15.56 -8.76
N HIS A 131 -8.77 -15.92 -9.09
CA HIS A 131 -7.96 -16.82 -8.29
C HIS A 131 -6.52 -16.31 -8.14
N TYR A 132 -5.87 -16.63 -7.02
CA TYR A 132 -4.43 -16.47 -6.87
C TYR A 132 -3.67 -17.65 -7.51
N HIS A 133 -2.55 -17.33 -8.14
CA HIS A 133 -1.74 -18.27 -8.90
C HIS A 133 -0.37 -18.53 -8.26
N ALA A 134 0.14 -17.57 -7.49
CA ALA A 134 1.42 -17.68 -6.80
C ALA A 134 1.36 -17.07 -5.38
N GLU A 135 2.33 -17.41 -4.56
CA GLU A 135 2.56 -16.82 -3.25
C GLU A 135 4.04 -16.45 -3.10
N ALA A 136 4.32 -15.33 -2.42
CA ALA A 136 5.67 -14.87 -2.12
C ALA A 136 5.79 -14.44 -0.65
N PRO A 137 6.93 -14.65 0.01
CA PRO A 137 7.15 -14.10 1.35
C PRO A 137 7.09 -12.57 1.35
N SER A 138 6.50 -12.02 2.40
CA SER A 138 6.28 -10.58 2.56
C SER A 138 7.59 -9.78 2.62
N GLU A 139 8.66 -10.38 3.16
CA GLU A 139 10.01 -9.82 3.24
C GLU A 139 10.75 -9.78 1.89
N PHE A 140 10.21 -10.42 0.85
CA PHE A 140 10.72 -10.42 -0.53
C PHE A 140 9.75 -9.78 -1.53
N THR A 141 8.76 -9.03 -1.04
CA THR A 141 7.73 -8.40 -1.87
C THR A 141 7.63 -6.91 -1.60
N THR A 142 7.72 -6.07 -2.64
CA THR A 142 7.53 -4.62 -2.49
C THR A 142 7.08 -3.93 -3.77
N LEU A 143 6.31 -2.86 -3.60
CA LEU A 143 6.13 -1.84 -4.62
C LEU A 143 7.42 -1.02 -4.76
N ILE A 144 7.65 -0.49 -5.95
CA ILE A 144 8.77 0.40 -6.27
C ILE A 144 8.23 1.83 -6.31
N THR A 145 8.73 2.68 -5.42
CA THR A 145 8.19 4.02 -5.19
C THR A 145 9.35 5.04 -5.16
N PRO A 146 9.50 5.92 -6.16
CA PRO A 146 8.69 6.03 -7.37
C PRO A 146 8.94 4.89 -8.36
N THR A 147 7.93 4.57 -9.16
CA THR A 147 8.02 3.56 -10.22
C THR A 147 9.12 3.90 -11.24
N ILE A 148 9.75 2.90 -11.84
CA ILE A 148 10.82 3.11 -12.82
C ILE A 148 10.21 3.20 -14.22
N LYS A 149 10.41 4.32 -14.93
CA LYS A 149 10.02 4.40 -16.34
C LYS A 149 10.92 3.49 -17.19
N TYR A 150 10.35 2.81 -18.18
CA TYR A 150 11.12 1.92 -19.05
C TYR A 150 10.75 2.09 -20.54
N ASP A 151 11.69 1.76 -21.43
CA ASP A 151 11.44 1.53 -22.85
C ASP A 151 11.87 0.10 -23.20
N PHE A 152 10.94 -0.74 -23.67
CA PHE A 152 11.25 -2.13 -24.02
C PHE A 152 12.21 -2.28 -25.22
N LYS A 153 12.53 -1.18 -25.89
CA LYS A 153 13.48 -1.14 -27.01
C LYS A 153 14.93 -0.89 -26.57
N ASP A 154 15.17 -0.48 -25.32
CA ASP A 154 16.49 -0.05 -24.88
C ASP A 154 17.41 -1.19 -24.40
N GLY A 155 16.85 -2.38 -24.15
CA GLY A 155 17.62 -3.54 -23.70
C GLY A 155 18.06 -3.50 -22.24
N ILE A 156 17.64 -2.50 -21.45
CA ILE A 156 18.16 -2.25 -20.09
C ILE A 156 17.47 -3.13 -19.06
N TYR A 157 16.14 -3.12 -19.03
CA TYR A 157 15.34 -3.83 -18.03
C TYR A 157 14.70 -5.11 -18.56
N THR A 158 14.76 -5.29 -19.88
CA THR A 158 14.31 -6.47 -20.61
C THR A 158 15.18 -6.64 -21.86
N PRO A 159 15.21 -7.81 -22.50
CA PRO A 159 15.74 -7.92 -23.86
C PRO A 159 15.11 -6.89 -24.80
N GLU A 160 15.84 -6.48 -25.83
CA GLU A 160 15.30 -5.58 -26.86
C GLU A 160 14.15 -6.24 -27.60
N TYR A 161 12.98 -5.60 -27.59
CA TYR A 161 11.80 -6.07 -28.32
C TYR A 161 11.37 -5.07 -29.39
N SER A 162 11.04 -5.57 -30.58
CA SER A 162 10.33 -4.77 -31.60
C SER A 162 8.90 -4.44 -31.14
N SER A 163 8.27 -5.38 -30.43
CA SER A 163 7.04 -5.21 -29.67
C SER A 163 7.00 -6.21 -28.51
N TRP A 164 6.57 -5.77 -27.33
CA TRP A 164 6.37 -6.70 -26.21
C TRP A 164 5.02 -7.42 -26.32
N GLY A 165 3.93 -6.72 -26.65
CA GLY A 165 2.57 -7.31 -26.67
C GLY A 165 2.02 -7.59 -25.26
N TYR A 166 1.16 -8.60 -25.12
CA TYR A 166 0.59 -9.06 -23.85
C TYR A 166 1.39 -10.20 -23.20
N GLY A 167 1.18 -10.42 -21.90
CA GLY A 167 1.65 -11.61 -21.18
C GLY A 167 3.03 -11.49 -20.52
N LEU A 168 3.59 -12.64 -20.16
CA LEU A 168 4.88 -12.75 -19.48
C LEU A 168 6.08 -12.79 -20.44
N ARG A 169 7.25 -12.35 -19.97
CA ARG A 169 8.56 -12.53 -20.60
C ARG A 169 9.56 -13.01 -19.57
N TYR A 170 10.42 -13.95 -19.95
CA TYR A 170 11.57 -14.30 -19.12
C TYR A 170 12.69 -13.29 -19.37
N ILE A 171 13.28 -12.82 -18.30
CA ILE A 171 14.41 -11.90 -18.33
C ILE A 171 15.65 -12.58 -17.74
N THR A 172 16.82 -12.04 -18.07
CA THR A 172 18.08 -12.54 -17.52
C THR A 172 18.33 -11.99 -16.12
N GLU A 173 19.28 -12.58 -15.42
CA GLU A 173 19.78 -12.08 -14.13
C GLU A 173 20.30 -10.63 -14.23
N GLU A 174 20.96 -10.28 -15.34
CA GLU A 174 21.43 -8.92 -15.61
C GLU A 174 20.28 -7.90 -15.66
N HIS A 175 19.21 -8.21 -16.38
CA HIS A 175 18.01 -7.35 -16.41
C HIS A 175 17.39 -7.20 -15.01
N ALA A 176 17.29 -8.30 -14.25
CA ALA A 176 16.78 -8.27 -12.87
C ALA A 176 17.66 -7.40 -11.97
N ALA A 177 18.98 -7.50 -12.10
CA ALA A 177 19.94 -6.66 -11.38
C ALA A 177 19.75 -5.18 -11.69
N ASN A 178 19.60 -4.82 -12.97
CA ASN A 178 19.37 -3.43 -13.40
C ASN A 178 18.08 -2.85 -12.79
N ILE A 179 17.01 -3.64 -12.70
CA ILE A 179 15.74 -3.21 -12.09
C ILE A 179 15.92 -2.96 -10.60
N ILE A 180 16.49 -3.92 -9.87
CA ILE A 180 16.68 -3.83 -8.41
C ILE A 180 17.60 -2.65 -8.06
N GLU A 181 18.67 -2.45 -8.83
CA GLU A 181 19.58 -1.33 -8.63
C GLU A 181 18.93 0.03 -8.90
N ALA A 182 18.20 0.16 -10.01
CA ALA A 182 17.47 1.39 -10.32
C ALA A 182 16.42 1.71 -9.24
N ALA A 183 15.72 0.69 -8.72
CA ALA A 183 14.77 0.84 -7.63
C ALA A 183 15.48 1.29 -6.33
N LEU A 184 16.58 0.63 -5.94
CA LEU A 184 17.36 0.98 -4.75
C LEU A 184 17.88 2.41 -4.81
N LEU A 185 18.44 2.82 -5.95
CA LEU A 185 18.94 4.18 -6.15
C LEU A 185 17.80 5.20 -6.09
N GLY A 186 16.68 4.91 -6.75
CA GLY A 186 15.47 5.75 -6.71
C GLY A 186 14.94 5.94 -5.29
N ALA A 187 14.79 4.84 -4.55
CA ALA A 187 14.28 4.86 -3.18
C ALA A 187 15.24 5.60 -2.22
N LYS A 188 16.54 5.33 -2.29
CA LYS A 188 17.57 6.02 -1.47
C LYS A 188 17.61 7.53 -1.75
N ASN A 189 17.53 7.94 -3.01
CA ASN A 189 17.48 9.35 -3.38
C ASN A 189 16.20 10.01 -2.83
N ARG A 190 15.05 9.33 -2.95
CA ARG A 190 13.77 9.86 -2.47
C ARG A 190 13.71 9.95 -0.94
N LEU A 191 14.33 9.00 -0.24
CA LEU A 191 14.36 8.93 1.22
C LEU A 191 14.93 10.22 1.85
N SER A 192 15.90 10.85 1.18
CA SER A 192 16.54 12.09 1.65
C SER A 192 15.61 13.31 1.69
N VAL A 193 14.50 13.27 0.96
CA VAL A 193 13.54 14.38 0.80
C VAL A 193 12.09 13.95 1.03
N SER A 194 11.89 12.74 1.53
CA SER A 194 10.56 12.15 1.75
C SER A 194 9.93 12.64 3.05
N THR A 195 8.59 12.67 3.07
CA THR A 195 7.84 12.77 4.34
C THR A 195 8.12 11.56 5.24
N VAL A 196 7.85 11.62 6.53
CA VAL A 196 8.09 10.47 7.43
C VAL A 196 7.27 9.24 7.04
N SER A 197 6.03 9.42 6.58
CA SER A 197 5.22 8.30 6.08
C SER A 197 5.83 7.67 4.83
N GLU A 198 6.31 8.50 3.90
CA GLU A 198 7.01 8.03 2.70
C GLU A 198 8.36 7.41 3.07
N SER A 199 9.07 7.90 4.10
CA SER A 199 10.36 7.35 4.53
C SER A 199 10.23 5.94 5.09
N ILE A 200 9.18 5.64 5.87
CA ILE A 200 8.93 4.27 6.38
C ILE A 200 8.70 3.30 5.21
N ILE A 201 7.91 3.72 4.21
CA ILE A 201 7.66 2.89 3.01
C ILE A 201 8.97 2.69 2.23
N LEU A 202 9.75 3.75 2.04
CA LEU A 202 11.02 3.72 1.34
C LEU A 202 12.08 2.89 2.09
N GLU A 203 12.16 2.97 3.41
CA GLU A 203 13.05 2.16 4.23
C GLU A 203 12.69 0.67 4.12
N ARG A 204 11.39 0.35 4.15
CA ARG A 204 10.93 -1.02 3.90
C ARG A 204 11.28 -1.47 2.48
N GLU A 205 10.98 -0.64 1.47
CA GLU A 205 11.31 -0.90 0.07
C GLU A 205 12.81 -1.18 -0.09
N ILE A 206 13.68 -0.33 0.46
CA ILE A 206 15.14 -0.51 0.47
C ILE A 206 15.53 -1.81 1.15
N SER A 207 14.96 -2.11 2.33
CA SER A 207 15.25 -3.33 3.08
C SER A 207 14.90 -4.60 2.28
N VAL A 208 13.72 -4.62 1.65
CA VAL A 208 13.27 -5.72 0.79
C VAL A 208 14.18 -5.85 -0.44
N LEU A 209 14.48 -4.76 -1.13
CA LEU A 209 15.33 -4.77 -2.32
C LEU A 209 16.77 -5.22 -2.01
N ASP A 210 17.35 -4.77 -0.89
CA ASP A 210 18.66 -5.23 -0.41
C ASP A 210 18.63 -6.72 -0.01
N ALA A 211 17.51 -7.22 0.52
CA ALA A 211 17.34 -8.65 0.81
C ALA A 211 17.25 -9.49 -0.46
N ILE A 212 16.52 -9.01 -1.49
CA ILE A 212 16.44 -9.64 -2.81
C ILE A 212 17.82 -9.68 -3.47
N GLN A 213 18.52 -8.54 -3.52
CA GLN A 213 19.86 -8.45 -4.11
C GLN A 213 20.83 -9.47 -3.48
N ARG A 214 20.85 -9.55 -2.15
CA ARG A 214 21.67 -10.52 -1.40
C ARG A 214 21.26 -11.97 -1.66
N ARG A 215 19.97 -12.30 -1.63
CA ARG A 215 19.47 -13.67 -1.81
C ARG A 215 19.90 -14.27 -3.13
N TYR A 216 19.80 -13.50 -4.21
CA TYR A 216 20.09 -13.98 -5.56
C TYR A 216 21.50 -13.65 -6.04
N SER A 217 22.34 -13.06 -5.19
CA SER A 217 23.70 -12.62 -5.55
C SER A 217 23.74 -11.76 -6.82
N LEU A 218 22.72 -10.92 -7.02
CA LEU A 218 22.61 -10.13 -8.25
C LEU A 218 23.82 -9.20 -8.39
N PRO A 219 24.49 -9.17 -9.56
CA PRO A 219 25.66 -8.35 -9.76
C PRO A 219 25.30 -6.87 -9.62
N SER A 220 26.13 -6.11 -8.91
CA SER A 220 26.03 -4.64 -8.95
C SER A 220 26.43 -4.18 -10.35
N SER A 221 25.48 -3.67 -11.13
CA SER A 221 25.78 -3.23 -12.48
C SER A 221 26.45 -1.86 -12.42
N LYS A 222 27.38 -1.58 -13.33
CA LYS A 222 27.87 -0.20 -13.52
C LYS A 222 26.89 0.50 -14.44
N ILE A 223 25.72 0.92 -13.94
CA ILE A 223 24.88 1.84 -14.72
C ILE A 223 25.67 3.14 -14.84
N ASN A 224 26.39 3.27 -15.95
CA ASN A 224 27.09 4.48 -16.31
C ASN A 224 26.10 5.63 -16.29
N SER A 225 26.52 6.69 -15.63
CA SER A 225 25.89 7.99 -15.44
C SER A 225 25.59 8.70 -16.76
N GLN A 226 24.60 8.22 -17.52
CA GLN A 226 24.14 8.85 -18.76
C GLN A 226 22.63 9.14 -18.86
N GLN A 227 21.85 8.97 -17.80
CA GLN A 227 20.52 9.60 -17.75
C GLN A 227 20.60 10.99 -17.10
N LYS A 228 20.97 11.98 -17.92
CA LYS A 228 20.86 13.41 -17.58
C LYS A 228 19.39 13.86 -17.65
N LYS A 229 18.93 14.42 -16.53
CA LYS A 229 18.01 15.56 -16.34
C LYS A 229 16.74 15.62 -17.20
N HIS A 230 15.60 15.35 -16.57
CA HIS A 230 14.39 16.17 -16.74
C HIS A 230 13.61 16.25 -15.42
N ALA A 231 13.75 17.35 -14.69
CA ALA A 231 12.80 17.78 -13.68
C ALA A 231 12.95 19.30 -13.44
N ASN A 232 11.93 20.08 -13.77
CA ASN A 232 11.13 20.83 -12.79
C ASN A 232 10.26 21.89 -13.48
N SER A 233 8.96 21.82 -13.22
CA SER A 233 8.08 22.99 -13.25
C SER A 233 7.31 23.00 -11.93
N ASN A 234 7.68 23.95 -11.06
CA ASN A 234 6.96 24.31 -9.85
C ASN A 234 5.62 24.98 -10.19
N SER A 235 4.60 24.67 -9.40
CA SER A 235 3.57 25.65 -9.01
C SER A 235 2.88 25.16 -7.75
N GLY A 236 2.92 25.97 -6.69
CA GLY A 236 2.35 25.65 -5.38
C GLY A 236 0.85 25.90 -5.29
N TRP A 237 0.31 25.69 -4.07
CA TRP A 237 -0.65 26.55 -3.37
C TRP A 237 -0.89 26.00 -1.94
N ASN A 238 -0.72 26.87 -0.94
CA ASN A 238 -0.95 26.59 0.48
C ASN A 238 -2.43 26.73 0.83
N ASN A 239 -3.01 25.65 1.35
CA ASN A 239 -4.08 25.63 2.35
C ASN A 239 -3.69 24.45 3.25
N ILE A 240 -3.44 24.66 4.55
CA ILE A 240 -2.96 23.60 5.46
C ILE A 240 -4.19 22.97 6.16
N PRO A 241 -4.74 21.85 5.66
CA PRO A 241 -5.64 21.00 6.43
C PRO A 241 -4.89 20.36 7.62
N PRO A 242 -5.60 19.80 8.62
CA PRO A 242 -4.97 19.13 9.77
C PRO A 242 -3.86 18.16 9.34
N ASP A 243 -2.76 18.19 10.09
CA ASP A 243 -1.50 17.53 9.78
C ASP A 243 -1.68 15.99 9.75
N LYS A 244 -2.02 15.46 8.57
CA LYS A 244 -2.21 14.01 8.34
C LYS A 244 -0.99 13.18 8.73
N GLU A 245 0.20 13.78 8.76
CA GLU A 245 1.46 13.13 9.19
C GLU A 245 1.43 12.84 10.69
N VAL A 246 0.98 13.80 11.51
CA VAL A 246 0.91 13.66 12.97
C VAL A 246 -0.18 12.68 13.39
N GLY A 247 -1.32 12.67 12.70
CA GLY A 247 -2.40 11.69 12.92
C GLY A 247 -1.90 10.26 12.75
N PHE A 248 -1.22 9.98 11.63
CA PHE A 248 -0.63 8.67 11.37
C PHE A 248 0.40 8.25 12.44
N LEU A 249 1.28 9.17 12.87
CA LEU A 249 2.29 8.86 13.89
C LEU A 249 1.66 8.48 15.23
N GLY A 250 0.59 9.17 15.65
CA GLY A 250 -0.10 8.79 16.86
C GLY A 250 -0.80 7.46 16.74
N GLU A 251 -1.51 7.21 15.63
CA GLU A 251 -2.14 5.92 15.39
C GLU A 251 -1.13 4.78 15.42
N LYS A 252 0.03 4.94 14.76
CA LYS A 252 1.13 3.96 14.79
C LYS A 252 1.61 3.69 16.20
N PHE A 253 1.90 4.75 16.96
CA PHE A 253 2.41 4.66 18.31
C PHE A 253 1.43 3.91 19.23
N ILE A 254 0.14 4.22 19.14
CA ILE A 254 -0.88 3.52 19.90
C ILE A 254 -1.01 2.07 19.44
N TYR A 255 -1.03 1.80 18.13
CA TYR A 255 -1.11 0.43 17.62
C TYR A 255 0.05 -0.45 18.14
N GLU A 256 1.28 0.05 18.13
CA GLU A 256 2.45 -0.65 18.67
C GLU A 256 2.33 -0.90 20.18
N GLN A 257 1.75 0.03 20.95
CA GLN A 257 1.43 -0.18 22.37
C GLN A 257 0.38 -1.30 22.55
N GLU A 258 -0.66 -1.32 21.72
CA GLU A 258 -1.72 -2.32 21.78
C GLU A 258 -1.22 -3.72 21.39
N VAL A 259 -0.35 -3.82 20.39
CA VAL A 259 0.36 -5.07 20.04
C VAL A 259 1.23 -5.54 21.20
N SER A 260 1.98 -4.63 21.83
CA SER A 260 2.82 -4.95 22.99
C SER A 260 1.98 -5.44 24.18
N TYR A 261 0.82 -4.82 24.42
CA TYR A 261 -0.14 -5.28 25.42
C TYR A 261 -0.65 -6.70 25.07
N ALA A 262 -1.03 -6.95 23.82
CA ALA A 262 -1.50 -8.26 23.39
C ALA A 262 -0.45 -9.36 23.63
N ILE A 263 0.80 -9.12 23.20
CA ILE A 263 1.92 -10.04 23.42
C ILE A 263 2.13 -10.32 24.92
N LYS A 264 2.16 -9.26 25.74
CA LYS A 264 2.35 -9.38 27.20
C LYS A 264 1.28 -10.23 27.88
N ASN A 265 0.07 -10.24 27.32
CA ASN A 265 -1.09 -10.90 27.89
C ASN A 265 -1.46 -12.22 27.18
N GLY A 266 -0.61 -12.72 26.28
CA GLY A 266 -0.86 -13.95 25.53
C GLY A 266 -2.05 -13.87 24.57
N ILE A 267 -2.43 -12.65 24.16
CA ILE A 267 -3.46 -12.42 23.14
C ILE A 267 -2.79 -12.54 21.77
N PRO A 268 -3.34 -13.33 20.84
CA PRO A 268 -2.86 -13.36 19.46
C PRO A 268 -2.86 -11.95 18.85
N VAL A 269 -1.74 -11.54 18.26
CA VAL A 269 -1.60 -10.22 17.62
C VAL A 269 -2.64 -10.02 16.50
N SER A 270 -3.14 -11.11 15.91
CA SER A 270 -4.24 -11.08 14.94
C SER A 270 -5.58 -10.55 15.48
N GLU A 271 -5.74 -10.45 16.79
CA GLU A 271 -6.91 -9.84 17.43
C GLU A 271 -6.77 -8.32 17.61
N VAL A 272 -5.64 -7.73 17.20
CA VAL A 272 -5.40 -6.28 17.17
C VAL A 272 -5.33 -5.81 15.72
N GLU A 273 -6.13 -4.80 15.37
CA GLU A 273 -6.27 -4.31 14.01
C GLU A 273 -6.13 -2.79 13.95
N TRP A 274 -5.35 -2.30 12.99
CA TRP A 274 -5.28 -0.88 12.65
C TRP A 274 -6.33 -0.57 11.58
N VAL A 275 -7.55 -0.33 12.03
CA VAL A 275 -8.77 -0.26 11.22
C VAL A 275 -8.81 0.97 10.32
N SER A 276 -8.33 2.13 10.74
CA SER A 276 -8.31 3.33 9.88
C SER A 276 -7.48 3.17 8.59
N GLN A 277 -6.51 2.25 8.57
CA GLN A 277 -5.71 1.94 7.38
C GLN A 277 -6.50 1.11 6.35
N SER A 278 -7.41 0.25 6.82
CA SER A 278 -8.26 -0.60 5.99
C SER A 278 -9.61 0.06 5.64
N ASP A 279 -10.26 0.72 6.59
CA ASP A 279 -11.51 1.46 6.45
C ASP A 279 -11.38 2.91 6.99
N PRO A 280 -11.04 3.89 6.12
CA PRO A 280 -10.96 5.30 6.51
C PRO A 280 -12.28 5.94 6.93
N GLN A 281 -13.43 5.26 6.72
CA GLN A 281 -14.73 5.73 7.20
C GLN A 281 -15.09 5.17 8.58
N SER A 282 -14.26 4.30 9.15
CA SER A 282 -14.45 3.76 10.49
C SER A 282 -14.58 4.89 11.52
N PRO A 283 -15.46 4.74 12.53
CA PRO A 283 -15.58 5.70 13.62
C PRO A 283 -14.51 5.56 14.72
N TYR A 284 -13.51 4.70 14.50
CA TYR A 284 -12.35 4.48 15.37
C TYR A 284 -11.16 4.02 14.53
N ASP A 285 -9.94 4.20 15.03
CA ASP A 285 -8.73 3.91 14.27
C ASP A 285 -8.15 2.53 14.56
N ILE A 286 -8.26 2.04 15.79
CA ILE A 286 -7.66 0.77 16.23
C ILE A 286 -8.71 -0.06 16.95
N LYS A 287 -8.80 -1.33 16.59
CA LYS A 287 -9.52 -2.37 17.34
C LYS A 287 -8.48 -3.20 18.11
N SER A 288 -8.70 -3.37 19.39
CA SER A 288 -7.83 -4.12 20.30
C SER A 288 -8.67 -5.05 21.17
N VAL A 289 -8.03 -5.75 22.09
CA VAL A 289 -8.67 -6.65 23.05
C VAL A 289 -8.20 -6.31 24.46
N ARG A 290 -9.13 -6.39 25.42
CA ARG A 290 -8.85 -6.27 26.86
C ARG A 290 -9.19 -7.56 27.56
N ILE A 291 -8.36 -7.95 28.53
CA ILE A 291 -8.69 -9.00 29.48
C ILE A 291 -9.56 -8.41 30.57
N THR A 292 -10.75 -8.98 30.75
CA THR A 292 -11.71 -8.63 31.80
C THR A 292 -11.93 -9.86 32.69
N PRO A 293 -12.55 -9.70 33.88
CA PRO A 293 -12.95 -10.84 34.71
C PRO A 293 -13.84 -11.86 33.99
N ASN A 294 -14.57 -11.44 32.96
CA ASN A 294 -15.49 -12.27 32.18
C ASN A 294 -14.85 -12.83 30.89
N GLY A 295 -13.54 -12.66 30.70
CA GLY A 295 -12.81 -13.09 29.52
C GLY A 295 -12.33 -11.92 28.64
N LYS A 296 -12.13 -12.18 27.35
CA LYS A 296 -11.68 -11.19 26.38
C LYS A 296 -12.85 -10.31 25.92
N GLN A 297 -12.63 -9.00 25.84
CA GLN A 297 -13.58 -8.04 25.30
C GLN A 297 -12.92 -7.20 24.21
N GLU A 298 -13.62 -6.97 23.11
CA GLU A 298 -13.19 -6.03 22.06
C GLU A 298 -13.15 -4.60 22.60
N TYR A 299 -12.14 -3.85 22.17
CA TYR A 299 -11.88 -2.51 22.65
C TYR A 299 -11.53 -1.57 21.49
N PHE A 300 -12.24 -0.45 21.38
CA PHE A 300 -12.17 0.45 20.22
C PHE A 300 -11.49 1.77 20.58
N ILE A 301 -10.51 2.19 19.77
CA ILE A 301 -9.66 3.33 20.09
C ILE A 301 -9.67 4.29 18.89
N GLU A 302 -10.13 5.51 19.11
CA GLU A 302 -9.85 6.65 18.21
C GLU A 302 -8.59 7.35 18.71
N VAL A 303 -7.73 7.72 17.79
CA VAL A 303 -6.48 8.42 18.06
C VAL A 303 -6.55 9.82 17.47
N LYS A 304 -6.35 10.81 18.32
CA LYS A 304 -6.09 12.19 17.91
C LYS A 304 -4.66 12.53 18.23
N SER A 305 -4.05 13.35 17.40
CA SER A 305 -2.63 13.67 17.59
C SER A 305 -2.33 15.10 17.24
N SER A 306 -1.42 15.69 18.00
CA SER A 306 -0.94 17.06 17.78
C SER A 306 0.56 17.15 18.06
N ARG A 307 1.16 18.26 17.61
CA ARG A 307 2.47 18.68 18.11
C ARG A 307 2.25 19.54 19.36
N SER A 308 3.15 19.46 20.34
CA SER A 308 3.02 20.17 21.64
C SER A 308 2.85 21.69 21.53
N MET A 309 3.14 22.30 20.36
CA MET A 309 2.90 23.72 20.09
C MET A 309 1.47 24.06 19.58
N ASN A 310 0.62 23.06 19.28
CA ASN A 310 -0.66 23.21 18.58
C ASN A 310 -1.80 22.38 19.23
N GLU A 311 -1.96 22.43 20.56
CA GLU A 311 -3.03 21.69 21.27
C GLU A 311 -4.46 22.09 20.86
N SER A 312 -4.64 23.20 20.12
CA SER A 312 -5.93 23.88 19.94
C SER A 312 -6.78 23.45 18.73
N ASN A 313 -6.44 22.35 18.03
CA ASN A 313 -7.15 21.93 16.80
C ASN A 313 -7.50 20.43 16.77
N ILE A 314 -8.22 19.95 17.78
CA ILE A 314 -8.73 18.56 17.82
C ILE A 314 -10.16 18.54 17.26
N TYR A 315 -10.37 17.73 16.22
CA TYR A 315 -11.68 17.57 15.60
C TYR A 315 -12.20 16.15 15.81
N ILE A 316 -13.42 16.03 16.31
CA ILE A 316 -14.17 14.78 16.39
C ILE A 316 -15.43 14.87 15.53
N SER A 317 -15.70 13.85 14.73
CA SER A 317 -16.91 13.82 13.90
C SER A 317 -18.14 13.44 14.72
N SER A 318 -19.32 13.84 14.28
CA SER A 318 -20.59 13.42 14.92
C SER A 318 -20.79 11.90 14.90
N ARG A 319 -20.22 11.20 13.90
CA ARG A 319 -20.26 9.74 13.80
C ARG A 319 -19.39 9.10 14.89
N GLN A 320 -18.21 9.65 15.14
CA GLN A 320 -17.31 9.20 16.22
C GLN A 320 -17.98 9.41 17.58
N VAL A 321 -18.52 10.60 17.85
CA VAL A 321 -19.25 10.87 19.10
C VAL A 321 -20.37 9.85 19.32
N LYS A 322 -21.21 9.61 18.30
CA LYS A 322 -22.30 8.64 18.39
C LYS A 322 -21.79 7.22 18.67
N PHE A 323 -20.72 6.80 18.01
CA PHE A 323 -20.11 5.49 18.24
C PHE A 323 -19.61 5.32 19.68
N PHE A 324 -18.92 6.34 20.21
CA PHE A 324 -18.46 6.36 21.60
C PHE A 324 -19.61 6.35 22.62
N GLN A 325 -20.76 6.95 22.29
CA GLN A 325 -21.97 6.87 23.12
C GLN A 325 -22.53 5.45 23.17
N GLU A 326 -22.56 4.77 22.04
CA GLU A 326 -23.10 3.41 21.92
C GLU A 326 -22.16 2.34 22.51
N ASN A 327 -20.85 2.63 22.62
CA ASN A 327 -19.80 1.70 23.05
C ASN A 327 -19.01 2.21 24.27
N GLU A 328 -19.62 3.00 25.15
CA GLU A 328 -18.91 3.72 26.24
C GLU A 328 -18.06 2.80 27.13
N SER A 329 -18.52 1.56 27.38
CA SER A 329 -17.83 0.59 28.23
C SER A 329 -16.55 0.02 27.63
N ASN A 330 -16.37 0.13 26.31
CA ASN A 330 -15.30 -0.55 25.58
C ASN A 330 -14.73 0.30 24.43
N SER A 331 -14.79 1.61 24.58
CA SER A 331 -14.20 2.54 23.62
C SER A 331 -13.58 3.75 24.32
N LEU A 332 -12.49 4.29 23.75
CA LEU A 332 -11.85 5.51 24.23
C LEU A 332 -11.25 6.35 23.11
N LEU A 333 -10.93 7.59 23.43
CA LEU A 333 -10.09 8.46 22.62
C LEU A 333 -8.71 8.58 23.28
N LYS A 334 -7.65 8.31 22.52
CA LYS A 334 -6.27 8.61 22.92
C LYS A 334 -5.79 9.88 22.24
N PHE A 335 -5.29 10.82 23.02
CA PHE A 335 -4.65 12.02 22.51
C PHE A 335 -3.14 11.90 22.67
N VAL A 336 -2.42 11.87 21.54
CA VAL A 336 -0.97 11.73 21.48
C VAL A 336 -0.35 13.06 21.10
N THR A 337 0.48 13.62 21.98
CA THR A 337 1.24 14.84 21.70
C THR A 337 2.70 14.49 21.41
N PHE A 338 3.29 15.17 20.44
CA PHE A 338 4.67 14.95 20.01
C PHE A 338 5.54 16.17 20.28
N ILE A 339 6.73 15.94 20.86
CA ILE A 339 7.82 16.94 20.93
C ILE A 339 8.51 17.04 19.55
N SER A 340 8.67 15.89 18.90
CA SER A 340 9.23 15.77 17.55
C SER A 340 8.65 14.54 16.85
N ASN A 341 8.90 14.36 15.55
CA ASN A 341 8.37 13.24 14.77
C ASN A 341 8.78 11.85 15.31
N THR A 342 9.81 11.77 16.15
CA THR A 342 10.30 10.51 16.72
C THR A 342 10.09 10.41 18.24
N GLN A 343 9.57 11.45 18.88
CA GLN A 343 9.44 11.51 20.33
C GLN A 343 8.05 11.99 20.75
N VAL A 344 7.28 11.04 21.32
CA VAL A 344 6.02 11.32 22.01
C VAL A 344 6.32 12.06 23.31
N ASP A 345 5.56 13.12 23.55
CA ASP A 345 5.57 13.89 24.80
C ASP A 345 4.63 13.23 25.80
N THR A 346 3.33 13.25 25.50
CA THR A 346 2.29 12.69 26.36
C THR A 346 1.28 11.86 25.57
N VAL A 347 0.70 10.88 26.26
CA VAL A 347 -0.51 10.19 25.82
C VAL A 347 -1.55 10.35 26.91
N GLN A 348 -2.65 11.01 26.56
CA GLN A 348 -3.82 11.17 27.41
C GLN A 348 -4.94 10.26 26.93
N GLU A 349 -5.68 9.67 27.86
CA GLU A 349 -6.78 8.76 27.55
C GLU A 349 -8.08 9.35 28.08
N TYR A 350 -9.09 9.40 27.22
CA TYR A 350 -10.38 9.97 27.55
C TYR A 350 -11.51 9.02 27.19
N SER A 351 -12.32 8.67 28.19
CA SER A 351 -13.70 8.21 27.95
C SER A 351 -14.54 9.35 27.38
N LEU A 352 -15.66 9.02 26.74
CA LEU A 352 -16.59 10.04 26.26
C LEU A 352 -17.05 10.98 27.38
N LYS A 353 -17.36 10.43 28.56
CA LYS A 353 -17.75 11.24 29.72
C LYS A 353 -16.67 12.24 30.13
N GLN A 354 -15.39 11.84 30.09
CA GLN A 354 -14.28 12.76 30.37
C GLN A 354 -14.16 13.82 29.28
N LEU A 355 -14.26 13.44 28.00
CA LEU A 355 -14.26 14.40 26.89
C LEU A 355 -15.34 15.47 27.06
N MET A 356 -16.57 15.06 27.39
CA MET A 356 -17.70 15.99 27.54
C MET A 356 -17.62 16.87 28.79
N ASN A 357 -16.82 16.48 29.78
CA ASN A 357 -16.59 17.28 30.99
C ASN A 357 -15.42 18.26 30.84
N GLU A 358 -14.40 17.89 30.06
CA GLU A 358 -13.15 18.65 29.92
C GLU A 358 -13.11 19.54 28.68
N PHE A 359 -13.91 19.23 27.65
CA PHE A 359 -13.88 19.93 26.36
C PHE A 359 -15.27 20.41 25.93
N GLU A 360 -15.31 21.57 25.26
CA GLU A 360 -16.52 22.08 24.61
C GLU A 360 -16.53 21.69 23.12
N LEU A 361 -17.60 21.02 22.67
CA LEU A 361 -17.78 20.66 21.26
C LEU A 361 -18.47 21.80 20.49
N SER A 362 -17.69 22.61 19.77
CA SER A 362 -18.21 23.67 18.89
C SER A 362 -18.55 23.12 17.49
N PRO A 363 -19.81 23.23 17.01
CA PRO A 363 -20.18 22.75 15.67
C PRO A 363 -19.63 23.66 14.57
N ILE A 364 -18.82 23.11 13.66
CA ILE A 364 -18.23 23.84 12.54
C ILE A 364 -18.88 23.38 11.23
N LYS A 365 -19.97 24.03 10.79
CA LYS A 365 -20.52 23.83 9.44
C LYS A 365 -21.21 25.10 8.93
N PHE A 366 -20.78 25.62 7.77
CA PHE A 366 -21.62 26.13 6.66
C PHE A 366 -20.78 26.26 5.36
N LYS A 367 -21.37 25.94 4.20
CA LYS A 367 -20.79 26.20 2.85
C LYS A 367 -21.77 27.03 2.03
N LEU A 368 -21.41 28.28 1.72
CA LEU A 368 -22.16 29.15 0.82
C LEU A 368 -21.82 28.83 -0.65
N LYS A 369 -22.82 28.91 -1.53
CA LYS A 369 -22.68 28.75 -2.98
C LYS A 369 -23.32 29.94 -3.67
N LYS A 370 -22.62 30.54 -4.64
CA LYS A 370 -23.11 31.70 -5.40
C LYS A 370 -24.29 31.28 -6.27
N LEU A 371 -25.43 31.97 -6.15
CA LEU A 371 -26.53 31.81 -7.10
C LEU A 371 -26.07 32.41 -8.43
N LYS A 372 -26.16 31.64 -9.52
CA LYS A 372 -25.93 32.16 -10.87
C LYS A 372 -26.96 33.25 -11.12
N GLN A 373 -26.51 34.46 -11.47
CA GLN A 373 -27.36 35.48 -12.08
C GLN A 373 -27.59 35.12 -13.54
#